data_AF-A0A2A4T5J7-F1
#
_entry.id   AF-A0A2A4T5J7-F1
#
_cell.length_a   1.000
_cell.length_b   1.000
_cell.length_c   1.000
_cell.angle_alpha   90.00
_cell.angle_beta   90.00
_cell.angle_gamma   90.00
#
_symmetry.space_group_name_H-M   'P 1'
#
loop_
_entity.id
_entity.type
_entity.pdbx_description
1 polymer ?
#
loop_
_entity_poly.entity_id
_entity_poly.type
_entity_poly.pdbx_seq_one_letter_code
_entity_poly.pdbx_strand_id
1 'polypeptide(L)'
;MIYFKKTGVEAENIEGKSILEIAALKGVKMQSLCKKGLCGTCKTKMLSGEVEMKNPFALFKNEKEEGIILTCIAHAKGDVVLDV
;
A
#
# COMPACT_ATOMS: atom_id res chain seq x y z
N MET A 1 -7.01 -3.08 -10.12
CA MET A 1 -5.69 -2.66 -10.66
C MET A 1 -5.02 -1.71 -9.67
N ILE A 2 -3.69 -1.65 -9.62
CA ILE A 2 -2.95 -0.76 -8.72
C ILE A 2 -2.19 0.26 -9.56
N TYR A 3 -2.47 1.54 -9.35
CA TYR A 3 -1.82 2.64 -10.06
C TYR A 3 -0.93 3.45 -9.12
N PHE A 4 0.34 3.56 -9.47
CA PHE A 4 1.34 4.34 -8.75
C PHE A 4 1.51 5.70 -9.45
N LYS A 5 0.91 6.76 -8.89
CA LYS A 5 0.79 8.07 -9.54
C LYS A 5 2.11 8.82 -9.75
N LYS A 6 3.08 8.74 -8.83
CA LYS A 6 4.37 9.44 -8.98
C LYS A 6 5.31 8.71 -9.93
N THR A 7 5.25 7.39 -9.96
CA THR A 7 6.08 6.60 -10.88
C THR A 7 5.41 6.36 -12.23
N GLY A 8 4.09 6.56 -12.34
CA GLY A 8 3.32 6.27 -13.55
C GLY A 8 3.25 4.77 -13.86
N VAL A 9 3.48 3.94 -12.85
CA VAL A 9 3.54 2.48 -13.01
C VAL A 9 2.20 1.87 -12.67
N GLU A 10 1.79 0.92 -13.49
CA GLU A 10 0.55 0.19 -13.32
C GLU A 10 0.85 -1.28 -12.99
N ALA A 11 0.15 -1.81 -12.01
CA ALA A 11 0.32 -3.17 -11.57
C ALA A 11 -1.01 -3.90 -11.42
N GLU A 12 -0.98 -5.18 -11.72
CA GLU A 12 -2.13 -6.04 -11.54
C GLU A 12 -2.26 -6.43 -10.06
N ASN A 13 -3.50 -6.56 -9.60
CA ASN A 13 -3.73 -7.05 -8.25
C ASN A 13 -3.42 -8.55 -8.22
N ILE A 14 -2.49 -8.96 -7.37
CA ILE A 14 -2.11 -10.36 -7.22
C ILE A 14 -2.62 -10.84 -5.86
N GLU A 15 -3.57 -11.77 -5.88
CA GLU A 15 -4.09 -12.37 -4.66
C GLU A 15 -2.97 -12.99 -3.82
N GLY A 16 -3.02 -12.74 -2.51
CA GLY A 16 -2.00 -13.20 -1.57
C GLY A 16 -0.73 -12.34 -1.52
N LYS A 17 -0.52 -11.38 -2.43
CA LYS A 17 0.59 -10.43 -2.36
C LYS A 17 0.17 -9.10 -1.77
N SER A 18 1.09 -8.49 -1.04
CA SER A 18 0.91 -7.11 -0.56
C SER A 18 1.18 -6.12 -1.68
N ILE A 19 0.64 -4.90 -1.56
CA ILE A 19 0.90 -3.83 -2.53
C ILE A 19 2.41 -3.53 -2.62
N LEU A 20 3.14 -3.62 -1.50
CA LEU A 20 4.59 -3.48 -1.48
C LEU A 20 5.30 -4.51 -2.37
N GLU A 21 4.88 -5.78 -2.33
CA GLU A 21 5.47 -6.82 -3.17
C GLU A 21 5.15 -6.61 -4.65
N ILE A 22 3.91 -6.24 -4.95
CA ILE A 22 3.48 -5.93 -6.32
C ILE A 22 4.26 -4.74 -6.88
N ALA A 23 4.44 -3.69 -6.07
CA ALA A 23 5.26 -2.53 -6.40
C ALA A 23 6.72 -2.93 -6.68
N ALA A 24 7.31 -3.76 -5.82
CA ALA A 24 8.67 -4.24 -5.98
C ALA A 24 8.86 -5.04 -7.28
N LEU A 25 7.87 -5.87 -7.67
CA LEU A 25 7.88 -6.62 -8.93
C LEU A 25 7.87 -5.71 -10.16
N LYS A 26 7.23 -4.54 -10.06
CA LYS A 26 7.21 -3.54 -11.13
C LYS A 26 8.35 -2.52 -11.03
N GLY A 27 9.26 -2.67 -10.08
CA GLY A 27 10.41 -1.78 -9.89
C GLY A 27 10.09 -0.48 -9.14
N VAL A 28 8.90 -0.35 -8.54
CA VAL A 28 8.52 0.80 -7.71
C VAL A 28 9.12 0.63 -6.32
N LYS A 29 10.05 1.54 -5.97
CA LYS A 29 10.72 1.53 -4.67
C LYS A 29 9.83 2.21 -3.63
N MET A 30 9.31 1.42 -2.70
CA MET A 30 8.62 1.92 -1.51
C MET A 30 9.46 1.75 -0.25
N GLN A 31 9.31 2.69 0.69
CA GLN A 31 9.94 2.58 2.00
C GLN A 31 9.31 1.43 2.79
N SER A 32 10.13 0.51 3.27
CA SER A 32 9.66 -0.59 4.12
C SER A 32 10.81 -1.08 5.01
N LEU A 33 10.48 -1.43 6.26
CA LEU A 33 11.47 -1.91 7.23
C LEU A 33 11.03 -3.26 7.82
N CYS A 34 9.98 -3.26 8.64
CA CYS A 34 9.54 -4.48 9.33
C CYS A 34 8.77 -5.47 8.46
N LYS A 35 8.13 -5.00 7.38
CA LYS A 35 7.20 -5.76 6.51
C LYS A 35 6.07 -6.52 7.25
N LYS A 36 5.75 -6.09 8.48
CA LYS A 36 4.79 -6.75 9.38
C LYS A 36 3.72 -5.80 9.92
N GLY A 37 3.66 -4.55 9.44
CA GLY A 37 2.69 -3.56 9.91
C GLY A 37 2.97 -2.96 11.30
N LEU A 38 4.20 -3.13 11.81
CA LEU A 38 4.60 -2.75 13.18
C LEU A 38 5.37 -1.42 13.26
N CYS A 39 6.17 -1.07 12.26
CA CYS A 39 7.07 0.09 12.32
C CYS A 39 6.51 1.37 11.68
N GLY A 40 5.49 1.28 10.82
CA GLY A 40 4.93 2.44 10.13
C GLY A 40 5.80 3.03 9.01
N THR A 41 6.98 2.49 8.71
CA THR A 41 7.84 2.98 7.61
C THR A 41 7.19 2.80 6.23
N CYS A 42 6.27 1.84 6.10
CA CYS A 42 5.55 1.55 4.86
C CYS A 42 4.26 2.39 4.68
N LYS A 43 4.15 3.52 5.38
CA LYS A 43 3.03 4.45 5.25
C LYS A 43 3.04 5.09 3.86
N THR A 44 1.92 5.01 3.18
CA THR A 44 1.73 5.64 1.87
C THR A 44 0.32 6.18 1.79
N LYS A 45 0.15 7.33 1.16
CA LYS A 45 -1.16 7.93 0.95
C LYS A 45 -1.85 7.27 -0.23
N MET A 46 -3.03 6.71 0.03
CA MET A 46 -3.97 6.23 -0.97
C MET A 46 -4.82 7.42 -1.44
N LEU A 47 -4.85 7.64 -2.74
CA LEU A 47 -5.63 8.70 -3.37
C LEU A 47 -7.05 8.23 -3.70
N SER A 48 -7.20 6.95 -4.03
CA SER A 48 -8.49 6.36 -4.38
C SER A 48 -8.47 4.83 -4.26
N GLY A 49 -9.64 4.23 -4.13
CA GLY A 49 -9.82 2.79 -4.03
C GLY A 49 -10.01 2.29 -2.60
N GLU A 50 -9.95 0.97 -2.44
CA GLU A 50 -10.05 0.31 -1.14
C GLU A 50 -8.93 -0.73 -0.97
N VAL A 51 -8.41 -0.84 0.26
CA VAL A 51 -7.41 -1.84 0.62
C VAL A 51 -7.84 -2.59 1.88
N GLU A 52 -7.54 -3.88 1.92
CA GLU A 52 -7.67 -4.70 3.11
C GLU A 52 -6.33 -4.80 3.83
N MET A 53 -6.32 -4.51 5.13
CA MET A 53 -5.14 -4.62 5.99
C MET A 53 -5.47 -5.48 7.20
N LYS A 54 -4.65 -6.50 7.49
CA LYS A 54 -4.78 -7.30 8.72
C LYS A 54 -3.85 -6.74 9.80
N ASN A 55 -4.43 -6.29 10.91
CA ASN A 55 -3.72 -5.83 12.12
C ASN A 55 -2.72 -4.68 11.90
N PRO A 56 -3.15 -3.51 11.40
CA PRO A 56 -2.25 -2.38 11.23
C PRO A 56 -1.95 -1.68 12.58
N PHE A 57 -1.06 -2.26 13.38
CA PHE A 57 -0.67 -1.72 14.69
C PHE A 57 -0.02 -0.34 14.60
N ALA A 58 0.71 -0.07 13.51
CA ALA A 58 1.41 1.20 13.28
C ALA A 58 0.56 2.27 12.57
N LEU A 59 -0.74 2.02 12.36
CA LEU A 59 -1.66 2.95 11.70
C LEU A 59 -2.69 3.45 12.70
N PHE A 60 -2.66 4.75 12.98
CA PHE A 60 -3.69 5.38 13.82
C PHE A 60 -5.00 5.54 13.04
N LYS A 61 -6.14 5.61 13.74
CA LYS A 61 -7.46 5.81 13.11
C LYS A 61 -7.48 7.07 12.25
N ASN A 62 -6.90 8.16 12.76
CA ASN A 62 -6.81 9.46 12.11
C ASN A 62 -6.08 9.34 10.76
N GLU A 63 -4.96 8.60 10.73
CA GLU A 63 -4.19 8.37 9.51
C GLU A 63 -4.98 7.53 8.50
N LYS A 64 -5.74 6.54 8.97
CA LYS A 64 -6.64 5.75 8.12
C LYS A 64 -7.72 6.63 7.50
N GLU A 65 -8.28 7.58 8.25
CA GLU A 65 -9.26 8.56 7.77
C GLU A 65 -8.65 9.55 6.77
N GLU A 66 -7.36 9.89 6.92
CA GLU A 66 -6.61 10.67 5.92
C GLU A 66 -6.23 9.87 4.66
N GLY A 67 -6.60 8.58 4.59
CA GLY A 67 -6.28 7.70 3.47
C GLY A 67 -4.85 7.16 3.51
N ILE A 68 -4.16 7.20 4.66
CA ILE A 68 -2.85 6.56 4.81
C ILE A 68 -3.04 5.06 5.02
N ILE A 69 -2.23 4.27 4.30
CA ILE A 69 -2.24 2.82 4.34
C ILE A 69 -0.83 2.28 4.58
N LEU A 70 -0.74 1.04 5.07
CA LEU A 70 0.52 0.32 5.24
C LEU A 70 0.72 -0.63 4.06
N THR A 71 1.45 -0.20 3.03
CA THR A 71 1.62 -0.96 1.77
C THR A 71 2.20 -2.36 1.97
N CYS A 72 2.94 -2.56 3.07
CA CYS A 72 3.56 -3.83 3.42
C CYS A 72 2.60 -4.92 3.91
N ILE A 73 1.38 -4.57 4.32
CA ILE A 73 0.32 -5.50 4.73
C ILE A 73 -1.04 -5.16 4.09
N ALA A 74 -1.05 -4.17 3.21
CA ALA A 74 -2.23 -3.78 2.47
C ALA A 74 -2.36 -4.66 1.23
N HIS A 75 -3.55 -5.21 1.05
CA HIS A 75 -3.99 -5.95 -0.11
C HIS A 75 -5.01 -5.11 -0.85
N ALA A 76 -4.80 -4.86 -2.14
CA ALA A 76 -5.72 -4.07 -2.93
C ALA A 76 -7.06 -4.80 -3.07
N LYS A 77 -8.17 -4.10 -2.84
CA LYS A 77 -9.52 -4.56 -3.14
C LYS A 77 -10.04 -3.76 -4.34
N GLY A 78 -9.85 -4.32 -5.53
CA GLY A 78 -10.24 -3.69 -6.79
C GLY A 78 -9.21 -2.69 -7.31
N ASP A 79 -9.68 -1.51 -7.71
CA ASP A 79 -8.85 -0.45 -8.29
C ASP A 79 -8.37 0.53 -7.22
N VAL A 80 -7.05 0.62 -7.08
CA VAL A 80 -6.39 1.40 -6.02
C VAL A 80 -5.37 2.34 -6.64
N VAL A 81 -5.38 3.59 -6.19
CA VAL A 81 -4.46 4.64 -6.63
C VAL A 81 -3.61 5.11 -5.45
N LEU A 82 -2.29 5.05 -5.60
CA LEU A 82 -1.32 5.44 -4.57
C LEU A 82 -0.49 6.65 -5.00
N ASP A 83 -0.14 7.51 -4.05
CA ASP A 83 0.71 8.69 -4.25
C ASP A 83 2.21 8.36 -4.25
N VAL A 84 2.62 7.37 -5.06
CA VAL A 84 4.00 6.86 -5.18
C VAL A 84 4.34 6.48 -6.61
#